data_AF-A0A257WQL5-F1
#
_entry.id   AF-A0A257WQL5-F1
#
_cell.length_a   1.000
_cell.length_b   1.000
_cell.length_c   1.000
_cell.angle_alpha   90.00
_cell.angle_beta   90.00
_cell.angle_gamma   90.00
#
_symmetry.space_group_name_H-M   'P 1'
#
loop_
_entity.id
_entity.type
_entity.pdbx_description
1 polymer ?
#
loop_
_entity_poly.entity_id
_entity_poly.type
_entity_poly.pdbx_seq_one_letter_code
_entity_poly.pdbx_strand_id
1 'polypeptide(L)'
;LLLLKGWRGLWADAALAKDEALPSSIQILQREGKLKICRKLVNRESCRTLLSTRGFAEDLDLLSIDTGYNTHHVFTELLAFKPRVFSVAYNGMLPADLDWAAPYDAKAVWDGSTLYGATLGTISAAAESGGYSLVGCELSGADAFFVRHDCLKGQFLRPGDAMFHWEPLRMHLGQMQRHRSAMPLSA
;
A
#
# COMPACT_ATOMS: atom_id res chain seq x y z
N LEU A 1 -12.76 7.92 -3.94
CA LEU A 1 -13.94 7.74 -3.06
C LEU A 1 -13.70 8.29 -1.65
N LEU A 2 -12.63 7.90 -0.93
CA LEU A 2 -12.38 8.35 0.46
C LEU A 2 -12.33 9.88 0.62
N LEU A 3 -11.59 10.57 -0.25
CA LEU A 3 -11.48 12.04 -0.21
C LEU A 3 -12.84 12.75 -0.41
N LEU A 4 -13.77 12.13 -1.14
CA LEU A 4 -15.14 12.65 -1.32
C LEU A 4 -16.01 12.42 -0.08
N LYS A 5 -15.63 11.46 0.78
CA LYS A 5 -16.27 11.17 2.07
C LYS A 5 -15.64 11.94 3.23
N GLY A 6 -14.88 13.00 2.95
CA GLY A 6 -14.30 13.89 3.96
C GLY A 6 -12.91 13.50 4.46
N TRP A 7 -12.29 12.46 3.89
CA TRP A 7 -10.93 12.09 4.25
C TRP A 7 -9.93 13.11 3.71
N ARG A 8 -8.79 13.23 4.41
CA ARG A 8 -7.61 13.93 3.92
C ARG A 8 -6.48 12.92 3.70
N GLY A 9 -5.62 13.19 2.73
CA GLY A 9 -4.56 12.24 2.37
C GLY A 9 -3.27 12.88 1.88
N LEU A 10 -2.24 12.06 1.87
CA LEU A 10 -0.98 12.29 1.19
C LEU A 10 -0.81 11.19 0.15
N TRP A 11 -0.55 11.56 -1.10
CA TRP A 11 -0.16 10.64 -2.15
C TRP A 11 1.29 10.93 -2.54
N ALA A 12 2.15 9.92 -2.40
CA ALA A 12 3.56 9.99 -2.75
C ALA A 12 3.90 8.95 -3.81
N ASP A 13 4.43 9.41 -4.94
CA ASP A 13 4.75 8.56 -6.08
C ASP A 13 5.81 9.26 -6.96
N ALA A 14 6.87 8.55 -7.32
CA ALA A 14 7.94 9.06 -8.16
C ALA A 14 7.57 9.10 -9.65
N ALA A 15 6.64 8.25 -10.09
CA ALA A 15 6.19 8.16 -11.48
C ALA A 15 5.29 9.33 -11.88
N LEU A 16 4.76 10.08 -10.91
CA LEU A 16 4.10 11.35 -11.15
C LEU A 16 5.12 12.35 -11.70
N ALA A 17 5.18 12.47 -13.03
CA ALA A 17 6.03 13.44 -13.71
C ALA A 17 5.75 14.85 -13.17
N LYS A 18 6.81 15.65 -13.02
CA LYS A 18 6.67 17.05 -12.59
C LYS A 18 5.96 17.89 -13.64
N ASP A 19 6.15 17.55 -14.90
CA ASP A 19 5.70 18.35 -16.04
C ASP A 19 4.33 17.92 -16.57
N GLU A 20 3.80 16.79 -16.10
CA GLU A 20 2.44 16.37 -16.41
C GLU A 20 1.43 17.02 -15.46
N ALA A 21 0.45 17.68 -16.06
CA ALA A 21 -0.67 18.22 -15.32
C ALA A 21 -1.47 17.07 -14.70
N LEU A 22 -1.65 17.14 -13.37
CA LEU A 22 -2.56 16.22 -12.69
C LEU A 22 -3.98 16.40 -13.23
N PRO A 23 -4.83 15.35 -13.23
CA PRO A 23 -6.23 15.50 -13.60
C PRO A 23 -6.91 16.63 -12.80
N SER A 24 -7.81 17.39 -13.44
CA SER A 24 -8.48 18.54 -12.80
C SER A 24 -9.13 18.20 -11.47
N SER A 25 -9.67 16.97 -11.32
CA SER A 25 -10.23 16.46 -10.07
C SER A 25 -9.21 16.40 -8.93
N ILE A 26 -7.97 15.99 -9.21
CA ILE A 26 -6.87 15.96 -8.23
C ILE A 26 -6.45 17.38 -7.89
N GLN A 27 -6.36 18.27 -8.87
CA GLN A 27 -6.01 19.68 -8.63
C GLN A 27 -7.03 20.38 -7.71
N ILE A 28 -8.33 20.11 -7.90
CA ILE A 28 -9.39 20.62 -7.01
C ILE A 28 -9.18 20.11 -5.58
N LEU A 29 -8.94 18.80 -5.39
CA LEU A 29 -8.71 18.22 -4.08
C LEU A 29 -7.45 18.79 -3.38
N GLN A 30 -6.41 19.13 -4.15
CA GLN A 30 -5.24 19.83 -3.61
C GLN A 30 -5.57 21.26 -3.18
N ARG A 31 -6.31 22.02 -4.01
CA ARG A 31 -6.71 23.41 -3.71
C ARG A 31 -7.61 23.48 -2.48
N GLU A 32 -8.48 22.50 -2.30
CA GLU A 32 -9.34 22.35 -1.12
C GLU A 32 -8.58 21.83 0.13
N GLY A 33 -7.28 21.55 0.02
CA GLY A 33 -6.46 21.05 1.14
C GLY A 33 -6.78 19.61 1.56
N LYS A 34 -7.59 18.88 0.78
CA LYS A 34 -7.93 17.46 1.04
C LYS A 34 -6.81 16.50 0.65
N LEU A 35 -5.96 16.87 -0.31
CA LEU A 35 -4.90 16.01 -0.80
C LEU A 35 -3.57 16.76 -0.88
N LYS A 36 -2.53 16.21 -0.25
CA LYS A 36 -1.13 16.61 -0.47
C LYS A 36 -0.48 15.64 -1.45
N ILE A 37 0.37 16.15 -2.33
CA ILE A 37 1.13 15.33 -3.29
C ILE A 37 2.63 15.40 -2.97
N CYS A 38 3.34 14.28 -3.14
CA CYS A 38 4.79 14.23 -3.09
C CYS A 38 5.35 13.45 -4.29
N ARG A 39 6.03 14.14 -5.20
CA ARG A 39 6.64 13.53 -6.39
C ARG A 39 8.07 13.09 -6.10
N LYS A 40 8.23 12.09 -5.22
CA LYS A 40 9.55 11.58 -4.80
C LYS A 40 9.48 10.08 -4.59
N LEU A 41 10.59 9.40 -4.89
CA LEU A 41 10.78 8.00 -4.52
C LEU A 41 10.73 7.87 -3.00
N VAL A 42 9.89 6.94 -2.54
CA VAL A 42 9.76 6.58 -1.13
C VAL A 42 10.54 5.30 -0.90
N ASN A 43 11.48 5.34 0.03
CA ASN A 43 12.30 4.20 0.43
C ASN A 43 12.38 4.15 1.97
N ARG A 44 13.15 3.18 2.49
CA ARG A 44 13.26 2.94 3.92
C ARG A 44 13.70 4.19 4.69
N GLU A 45 14.69 4.92 4.18
CA GLU A 45 15.22 6.11 4.85
C GLU A 45 14.29 7.33 4.73
N SER A 46 13.56 7.47 3.63
CA SER A 46 12.75 8.68 3.36
C SER A 46 11.31 8.60 3.87
N CYS A 47 10.76 7.40 4.06
CA CYS A 47 9.33 7.19 4.34
C CYS A 47 8.86 7.85 5.64
N ARG A 48 9.61 7.71 6.75
CA ARG A 48 9.25 8.29 8.04
C ARG A 48 9.22 9.81 7.98
N THR A 49 10.29 10.40 7.45
CA THR A 49 10.43 11.86 7.29
C THR A 49 9.31 12.42 6.41
N LEU A 50 8.95 11.71 5.33
CA LEU A 50 7.85 12.12 4.46
C LEU A 50 6.53 12.24 5.23
N LEU A 51 6.15 11.26 6.05
CA LEU A 51 4.91 11.33 6.82
C LEU A 51 4.96 12.44 7.88
N SER A 52 6.03 12.48 8.67
CA SER A 52 6.14 13.44 9.78
C SER A 52 6.14 14.89 9.30
N THR A 53 6.93 15.21 8.28
CA THR A 53 7.02 16.59 7.75
C THR A 53 5.75 17.06 7.03
N ARG A 54 4.84 16.14 6.70
CA ARG A 54 3.58 16.44 6.03
C ARG A 54 2.38 16.44 6.96
N GLY A 55 2.59 16.24 8.27
CA GLY A 55 1.53 16.24 9.29
C GLY A 55 0.73 14.93 9.32
N PHE A 56 1.38 13.81 8.99
CA PHE A 56 0.81 12.46 8.99
C PHE A 56 1.55 11.55 10.01
N ALA A 57 1.99 12.13 11.12
CA ALA A 57 2.78 11.42 12.14
C ALA A 57 1.95 10.60 13.12
N GLU A 58 0.68 10.98 13.31
CA GLU A 58 -0.24 10.42 14.31
C GLU A 58 -1.63 10.26 13.67
N ASP A 59 -2.49 9.47 14.33
CA ASP A 59 -3.89 9.26 13.96
C ASP A 59 -4.15 8.86 12.49
N LEU A 60 -3.26 8.03 11.94
CA LEU A 60 -3.47 7.46 10.60
C LEU A 60 -4.58 6.40 10.62
N ASP A 61 -5.62 6.58 9.82
CA ASP A 61 -6.63 5.54 9.65
C ASP A 61 -6.18 4.46 8.66
N LEU A 62 -5.59 4.85 7.53
CA LEU A 62 -5.21 3.95 6.44
C LEU A 62 -3.86 4.34 5.84
N LEU A 63 -2.98 3.35 5.64
CA LEU A 63 -1.74 3.51 4.88
C LEU A 63 -1.65 2.46 3.78
N SER A 64 -1.59 2.90 2.53
CA SER A 64 -1.42 2.03 1.35
C SER A 64 0.04 2.09 0.90
N ILE A 65 0.68 0.93 0.69
CA ILE A 65 2.11 0.83 0.37
C ILE A 65 2.29 -0.10 -0.83
N ASP A 66 2.70 0.49 -1.96
CA ASP A 66 3.17 -0.23 -3.13
C ASP A 66 4.38 0.55 -3.68
N THR A 67 5.57 0.19 -3.22
CA THR A 67 6.84 0.79 -3.68
C THR A 67 7.64 -0.21 -4.53
N GLY A 68 6.96 -1.23 -5.08
CA GLY A 68 7.56 -2.30 -5.88
C GLY A 68 8.59 -3.08 -5.09
N TYR A 69 9.84 -3.06 -5.55
CA TYR A 69 10.96 -3.85 -5.01
C TYR A 69 11.16 -3.67 -3.49
N ASN A 70 11.02 -2.44 -2.99
CA ASN A 70 11.30 -2.10 -1.59
C ASN A 70 10.07 -2.13 -0.66
N THR A 71 8.92 -2.62 -1.13
CA THR A 71 7.65 -2.54 -0.38
C THR A 71 7.75 -3.08 1.04
N HIS A 72 8.39 -4.24 1.25
CA HIS A 72 8.57 -4.82 2.58
C HIS A 72 9.38 -3.91 3.52
N HIS A 73 10.50 -3.37 3.05
CA HIS A 73 11.37 -2.49 3.85
C HIS A 73 10.72 -1.16 4.20
N VAL A 74 9.89 -0.62 3.29
CA VAL A 74 9.10 0.59 3.58
C VAL A 74 8.00 0.26 4.60
N PHE A 75 7.32 -0.87 4.44
CA PHE A 75 6.28 -1.31 5.36
C PHE A 75 6.80 -1.48 6.80
N THR A 76 7.93 -2.16 7.00
CA THR A 76 8.49 -2.39 8.34
C THR A 76 8.85 -1.10 9.07
N GLU A 77 9.35 -0.09 8.37
CA GLU A 77 9.59 1.23 8.96
C GLU A 77 8.30 1.95 9.34
N LEU A 78 7.26 1.81 8.53
CA LEU A 78 6.00 2.50 8.71
C LEU A 78 5.10 1.88 9.80
N LEU A 79 5.41 0.67 10.29
CA LEU A 79 4.74 0.07 11.45
C LEU A 79 4.74 0.99 12.68
N ALA A 80 5.76 1.82 12.83
CA ALA A 80 5.88 2.76 13.96
C ALA A 80 4.78 3.84 14.00
N PHE A 81 4.16 4.17 12.87
CA PHE A 81 3.08 5.18 12.80
C PHE A 81 1.72 4.63 13.23
N LYS A 82 1.65 3.31 13.42
CA LYS A 82 0.52 2.58 13.94
C LYS A 82 -0.85 2.94 13.29
N PRO A 83 -1.00 2.96 11.94
CA PRO A 83 -2.30 3.22 11.34
C PRO A 83 -3.34 2.17 11.75
N ARG A 84 -4.63 2.44 11.61
CA ARG A 84 -5.64 1.40 11.94
C ARG A 84 -5.63 0.24 10.94
N VAL A 85 -5.35 0.56 9.67
CA VAL A 85 -5.29 -0.39 8.57
C VAL A 85 -4.07 -0.12 7.68
N PHE A 86 -3.37 -1.19 7.30
CA PHE A 86 -2.45 -1.18 6.18
C PHE A 86 -3.06 -1.90 4.97
N SER A 87 -2.78 -1.39 3.78
CA SER A 87 -2.85 -2.12 2.51
C SER A 87 -1.43 -2.21 1.98
N VAL A 88 -0.89 -3.41 1.78
CA VAL A 88 0.51 -3.60 1.40
C VAL A 88 0.59 -4.53 0.21
N ALA A 89 1.28 -4.09 -0.83
CA ALA A 89 1.54 -4.95 -1.97
C ALA A 89 2.44 -6.13 -1.58
N TYR A 90 2.08 -7.34 -2.00
CA TYR A 90 2.87 -8.55 -1.79
C TYR A 90 3.13 -9.26 -3.12
N ASN A 91 4.09 -10.17 -3.11
CA ASN A 91 4.42 -10.96 -4.28
C ASN A 91 3.56 -12.22 -4.36
N GLY A 92 2.40 -12.12 -5.01
CA GLY A 92 1.50 -13.26 -5.27
C GLY A 92 2.04 -14.32 -6.24
N MET A 93 3.21 -14.13 -6.87
CA MET A 93 3.86 -15.19 -7.66
C MET A 93 4.60 -16.20 -6.77
N LEU A 94 4.86 -15.84 -5.52
CA LEU A 94 5.53 -16.70 -4.54
C LEU A 94 4.50 -17.22 -3.52
N PRO A 95 4.62 -18.49 -3.09
CA PRO A 95 3.71 -19.06 -2.12
C PRO A 95 3.89 -18.42 -0.74
N ALA A 96 2.83 -18.40 0.08
CA ALA A 96 2.84 -17.75 1.39
C ALA A 96 3.72 -18.44 2.45
N ASP A 97 4.06 -19.72 2.28
CA ASP A 97 4.92 -20.49 3.20
C ASP A 97 6.42 -20.23 2.98
N LEU A 98 6.79 -19.59 1.87
CA LEU A 98 8.15 -19.16 1.62
C LEU A 98 8.48 -17.92 2.45
N ASP A 99 9.51 -17.98 3.28
CA ASP A 99 10.06 -16.81 3.96
C ASP A 99 11.09 -16.12 3.05
N TRP A 100 10.65 -15.09 2.33
CA TRP A 100 11.51 -14.35 1.41
C TRP A 100 11.09 -12.89 1.26
N ALA A 101 12.09 -12.02 1.28
CA ALA A 101 11.99 -10.64 0.88
C ALA A 101 13.16 -10.25 -0.03
N ALA A 102 12.89 -9.34 -0.97
CA ALA A 102 13.92 -8.71 -1.77
C ALA A 102 14.97 -8.05 -0.87
N PRO A 103 16.28 -8.18 -1.16
CA PRO A 103 17.32 -7.42 -0.48
C PRO A 103 17.03 -5.91 -0.55
N TYR A 104 17.44 -5.16 0.46
CA TYR A 104 17.22 -3.72 0.42
C TYR A 104 18.18 -3.03 -0.56
N ASP A 105 17.62 -2.23 -1.48
CA ASP A 105 18.38 -1.27 -2.28
C ASP A 105 17.57 0.01 -2.43
N ALA A 106 18.05 1.09 -1.82
CA ALA A 106 17.37 2.39 -1.78
C ALA A 106 17.05 3.00 -3.16
N LYS A 107 17.70 2.54 -4.23
CA LYS A 107 17.52 3.01 -5.61
C LYS A 107 16.83 1.97 -6.51
N ALA A 108 16.64 0.74 -6.04
CA ALA A 108 16.01 -0.29 -6.84
C ALA A 108 14.56 0.07 -7.17
N VAL A 109 14.24 -0.08 -8.45
CA VAL A 109 12.89 -0.01 -9.01
C VAL A 109 12.59 -1.40 -9.55
N TRP A 110 11.35 -1.85 -9.43
CA TRP A 110 10.96 -3.13 -9.99
C TRP A 110 11.20 -3.14 -11.50
N ASP A 111 11.94 -4.14 -11.96
CA ASP A 111 12.39 -4.32 -13.33
C ASP A 111 11.45 -5.21 -14.17
N GLY A 112 10.31 -5.62 -13.61
CA GLY A 112 9.38 -6.57 -14.23
C GLY A 112 9.72 -8.03 -13.98
N SER A 113 10.75 -8.34 -13.19
CA SER A 113 11.10 -9.70 -12.79
C SER A 113 10.08 -10.30 -11.80
N THR A 114 10.21 -11.59 -11.52
CA THR A 114 9.36 -12.30 -10.56
C THR A 114 9.76 -12.08 -9.09
N LEU A 115 10.93 -11.48 -8.85
CA LEU A 115 11.53 -11.33 -7.52
C LEU A 115 11.51 -9.87 -7.09
N TYR A 116 10.41 -9.48 -6.45
CA TYR A 116 10.23 -8.15 -5.87
C TYR A 116 9.48 -8.22 -4.55
N GLY A 117 9.56 -7.15 -3.76
CA GLY A 117 8.78 -7.00 -2.54
C GLY A 117 9.10 -8.11 -1.54
N ALA A 118 8.07 -8.81 -1.08
CA ALA A 118 8.21 -9.99 -0.25
C ALA A 118 6.99 -10.90 -0.40
N THR A 119 7.13 -12.14 0.08
CA THR A 119 6.01 -13.09 0.15
C THR A 119 4.97 -12.61 1.18
N LEU A 120 3.74 -13.13 1.08
CA LEU A 120 2.70 -12.81 2.05
C LEU A 120 3.08 -13.25 3.46
N GLY A 121 3.71 -14.42 3.61
CA GLY A 121 4.16 -14.92 4.91
C GLY A 121 5.14 -13.99 5.59
N THR A 122 6.18 -13.52 4.87
CA THR A 122 7.17 -12.58 5.41
C THR A 122 6.54 -11.24 5.79
N ILE A 123 5.65 -10.69 4.97
CA ILE A 123 4.94 -9.44 5.31
C ILE A 123 4.02 -9.65 6.52
N SER A 124 3.31 -10.78 6.58
CA SER A 124 2.41 -11.10 7.69
C SER A 124 3.15 -11.29 9.01
N ALA A 125 4.32 -11.93 9.00
CA ALA A 125 5.16 -12.06 10.19
C ALA A 125 5.63 -10.70 10.71
N ALA A 126 6.05 -9.80 9.80
CA ALA A 126 6.41 -8.44 10.16
C ALA A 126 5.21 -7.65 10.70
N ALA A 127 4.03 -7.78 10.09
CA ALA A 127 2.79 -7.15 10.56
C ALA A 127 2.43 -7.60 11.99
N GLU A 128 2.50 -8.90 12.25
CA GLU A 128 2.20 -9.48 13.57
C GLU A 128 3.17 -8.96 14.64
N SER A 129 4.48 -8.88 14.33
CA SER A 129 5.47 -8.27 15.22
C SER A 129 5.18 -6.79 15.54
N GLY A 130 4.47 -6.09 14.65
CA GLY A 130 4.05 -4.70 14.81
C GLY A 130 2.67 -4.50 15.43
N GLY A 131 1.96 -5.58 15.82
CA GLY A 131 0.62 -5.51 16.41
C GLY A 131 -0.53 -5.46 15.39
N TYR A 132 -0.36 -6.13 14.25
CA TYR A 132 -1.35 -6.23 13.18
C TYR A 132 -1.60 -7.66 12.78
N SER A 133 -2.83 -7.97 12.41
CA SER A 133 -3.16 -9.25 11.79
C SER A 133 -3.56 -9.06 10.34
N LEU A 134 -3.09 -9.97 9.48
CA LEU A 134 -3.62 -10.14 8.13
C LEU A 134 -5.10 -10.52 8.21
N VAL A 135 -5.96 -9.83 7.47
CA VAL A 135 -7.40 -10.09 7.46
C VAL A 135 -7.97 -10.45 6.10
N GLY A 136 -7.15 -10.35 5.05
CA GLY A 136 -7.53 -10.74 3.70
C GLY A 136 -6.56 -10.21 2.64
N CYS A 137 -6.66 -10.76 1.44
CA CYS A 137 -5.95 -10.31 0.26
C CYS A 137 -6.94 -9.93 -0.85
N GLU A 138 -6.52 -9.03 -1.73
CA GLU A 138 -7.24 -8.78 -2.97
C GLU A 138 -7.19 -10.05 -3.85
N LEU A 139 -8.30 -10.37 -4.54
CA LEU A 139 -8.44 -11.56 -5.39
C LEU A 139 -7.40 -11.64 -6.53
N SER A 140 -6.81 -10.51 -6.90
CA SER A 140 -5.75 -10.42 -7.91
C SER A 140 -4.39 -10.92 -7.41
N GLY A 141 -4.23 -11.09 -6.10
CA GLY A 141 -2.96 -11.44 -5.47
C GLY A 141 -1.93 -10.30 -5.41
N ALA A 142 -2.39 -9.04 -5.49
CA ALA A 142 -1.52 -7.86 -5.46
C ALA A 142 -1.42 -7.24 -4.06
N ASP A 143 -2.54 -7.03 -3.36
CA ASP A 143 -2.60 -6.33 -2.09
C ASP A 143 -3.05 -7.21 -0.93
N ALA A 144 -2.43 -7.03 0.23
CA ALA A 144 -2.82 -7.64 1.50
C ALA A 144 -3.27 -6.57 2.50
N PHE A 145 -4.33 -6.87 3.27
CA PHE A 145 -4.92 -5.96 4.24
C PHE A 145 -4.59 -6.40 5.66
N PHE A 146 -4.02 -5.49 6.45
CA PHE A 146 -3.64 -5.74 7.84
C PHE A 146 -4.38 -4.79 8.76
N VAL A 147 -4.99 -5.31 9.82
CA VAL A 147 -5.75 -4.54 10.79
C VAL A 147 -5.05 -4.60 12.13
N ARG A 148 -4.91 -3.43 12.77
CA ARG A 148 -4.31 -3.31 14.10
C ARG A 148 -5.11 -4.15 15.11
N HIS A 149 -4.44 -4.84 16.02
CA HIS A 149 -5.09 -5.83 16.90
C HIS A 149 -6.28 -5.26 17.70
N ASP A 150 -6.16 -4.02 18.20
CA ASP A 150 -7.24 -3.31 18.93
C ASP A 150 -8.48 -2.99 18.06
N CYS A 151 -8.33 -3.01 16.74
CA CYS A 151 -9.37 -2.73 15.77
C CYS A 151 -10.07 -4.00 15.24
N LEU A 152 -9.54 -5.21 15.50
CA LEU A 152 -10.08 -6.46 14.94
C LEU A 152 -11.51 -6.78 15.42
N LYS A 153 -11.78 -6.59 16.72
CA LYS A 153 -13.11 -6.77 17.36
C LYS A 153 -13.85 -8.06 16.98
N GLY A 154 -13.13 -9.14 16.67
CA GLY A 154 -13.72 -10.43 16.26
C GLY A 154 -14.47 -10.38 14.93
N GLN A 155 -14.22 -9.38 14.08
CA GLN A 155 -14.95 -9.17 12.82
C GLN A 155 -14.36 -9.95 11.63
N PHE A 156 -13.20 -10.57 11.81
CA PHE A 156 -12.43 -11.19 10.72
C PHE A 156 -12.26 -12.69 10.95
N LEU A 157 -12.36 -13.44 9.87
CA LEU A 157 -12.15 -14.88 9.87
C LEU A 157 -10.64 -15.18 9.79
N ARG A 158 -10.14 -16.02 10.70
CA ARG A 158 -8.74 -16.48 10.76
C ARG A 158 -7.71 -15.34 10.61
N PRO A 159 -7.76 -14.30 11.45
CA PRO A 159 -6.79 -13.21 11.40
C PRO A 159 -5.36 -13.76 11.60
N GLY A 160 -4.41 -13.28 10.80
CA GLY A 160 -3.00 -13.68 10.84
C GLY A 160 -2.66 -14.95 10.06
N ASP A 161 -3.65 -15.65 9.50
CA ASP A 161 -3.42 -16.90 8.78
C ASP A 161 -3.05 -16.65 7.31
N ALA A 162 -1.75 -16.49 7.04
CA ALA A 162 -1.24 -16.21 5.70
C ALA A 162 -1.64 -17.27 4.67
N MET A 163 -1.64 -18.55 5.04
CA MET A 163 -2.00 -19.64 4.12
C MET A 163 -3.49 -19.62 3.76
N PHE A 164 -4.35 -19.24 4.70
CA PHE A 164 -5.78 -19.11 4.45
C PHE A 164 -6.11 -17.92 3.52
N HIS A 165 -5.43 -16.79 3.70
CA HIS A 165 -5.72 -15.56 2.98
C HIS A 165 -4.95 -15.41 1.66
N TRP A 166 -3.92 -16.22 1.43
CA TRP A 166 -3.07 -16.08 0.25
C TRP A 166 -3.85 -16.24 -1.05
N GLU A 167 -3.69 -15.24 -1.93
CA GLU A 167 -4.15 -15.31 -3.31
C GLU A 167 -2.93 -15.31 -4.26
N PRO A 168 -2.88 -16.20 -5.26
CA PRO A 168 -1.86 -16.14 -6.30
C PRO A 168 -2.05 -14.91 -7.19
N LEU A 169 -0.99 -14.48 -7.85
CA LEU A 169 -1.06 -13.41 -8.84
C LEU A 169 -1.98 -13.82 -10.01
N ARG A 170 -3.11 -13.12 -10.16
CA ARG A 170 -4.13 -13.30 -11.18
C ARG A 170 -4.36 -11.99 -11.94
N MET A 171 -3.43 -11.66 -12.83
CA MET A 171 -3.46 -10.42 -13.61
C MET A 171 -4.78 -10.17 -14.35
N HIS A 172 -5.46 -11.24 -14.80
CA HIS A 172 -6.75 -11.15 -15.48
C HIS A 172 -7.88 -10.60 -14.59
N LEU A 173 -7.78 -10.70 -13.26
CA LEU A 173 -8.75 -10.13 -12.32
C LEU A 173 -8.45 -8.65 -12.02
N GLY A 174 -7.17 -8.25 -12.01
CA GLY A 174 -6.76 -6.86 -11.76
C GLY A 174 -7.03 -5.90 -12.93
N GLN A 175 -7.04 -6.40 -14.16
CA GLN A 175 -7.33 -5.58 -15.35
C GLN A 175 -8.78 -5.08 -15.41
N MET A 176 -9.73 -5.74 -14.74
CA MET A 176 -11.12 -5.26 -14.66
C MET A 176 -11.28 -3.96 -13.86
N GLN A 177 -10.30 -3.58 -13.00
CA GLN A 177 -10.36 -2.34 -12.24
C GLN A 177 -9.56 -1.18 -12.85
N ARG A 178 -8.45 -1.44 -13.54
CA ARG A 178 -7.58 -0.38 -14.10
C ARG A 178 -8.19 0.32 -15.35
N HIS A 179 -9.16 -0.30 -16.02
CA HIS A 179 -9.82 0.24 -17.22
C HIS A 179 -11.06 1.13 -16.98
N ARG A 180 -11.35 1.57 -15.76
CA ARG A 180 -12.46 2.53 -15.50
C ARG A 180 -12.04 3.98 -15.27
N SER A 181 -10.85 4.37 -15.70
CA SER A 181 -10.44 5.78 -15.79
C SER A 181 -10.62 6.31 -17.22
N ALA A 182 -11.83 6.24 -17.76
CA ALA A 182 -12.32 7.05 -18.89
C ALA A 182 -13.77 6.65 -19.24
N MET A 183 -14.75 6.98 -18.40
CA MET A 183 -16.05 7.34 -18.96
C MET A 183 -16.03 8.86 -19.11
N PRO A 184 -16.03 9.42 -20.34
CA PRO A 184 -16.37 10.81 -20.49
C PRO A 184 -17.77 10.99 -19.94
N LEU A 185 -17.94 11.91 -18.99
CA LEU A 185 -19.27 12.43 -18.68
C LEU A 185 -19.77 13.05 -19.98
N SER A 186 -20.81 12.48 -20.56
CA SER A 186 -21.52 13.13 -21.66
C SER A 186 -22.03 14.48 -21.17
N ALA A 187 -21.81 15.51 -21.99
CA ALA A 187 -22.32 16.86 -21.77
C ALA A 187 -23.85 16.89 -21.62
#